data_AF-A0A9Q0CPG2-F1
#
_entry.id   AF-A0A9Q0CPG2-F1
#
_cell.length_a   1.000
_cell.length_b   1.000
_cell.length_c   1.000
_cell.angle_alpha   90.00
_cell.angle_beta   90.00
_cell.angle_gamma   90.00
#
_symmetry.space_group_name_H-M   'P 1'
#
loop_
_entity.id
_entity.type
_entity.pdbx_description
1 polymer ?
#
loop_
_entity_poly.entity_id
_entity_poly.type
_entity_poly.pdbx_seq_one_letter_code
_entity_poly.pdbx_strand_id
1 'polypeptide(L)'
;MATGKGASHNRHRPQPVRFLLLLVSAIAIGLLLVLLSFPFLFSANSKEKSEKYLYWGSRIDCPGKCCDQCAGLAHQESSLRCALEEALVLNRIFVMPSRMCLSTIHNTKGILHASNGTSTDERWEENSCAMDSLYDIQLISQTVPVILDNSDAWFQVLSEGKRLGKNGIMHVKGVSRAELKENRYYSNALLINRTASPLAWFAECKDRKNRSVRLPYSLLPTMASKRLRDAADKIKELLGDYDAIHVRRGDRLKTRTDKSGVERSQFPHLDRDTQPQFIQKRIAKWVPQGRTLFIASNERKPGFFTPLSSRYKLAYSSNYSYILDPLIENNYQLFMVERLIFQGARTFIKTFKEDEGDLFLTDDSKKTSNNWQIPVYTEEKEN
;
A
#
# COMPACT_ATOMS: atom_id res chain seq x y z
N MET A 1 22.66 35.41 -90.65
CA MET A 1 23.14 34.25 -91.42
C MET A 1 23.04 33.02 -90.53
N ALA A 2 22.54 31.92 -91.11
CA ALA A 2 22.08 30.73 -90.42
C ALA A 2 23.19 29.70 -90.09
N THR A 3 22.78 28.67 -89.34
CA THR A 3 23.37 27.33 -89.14
C THR A 3 24.53 27.25 -88.12
N GLY A 4 24.65 26.29 -87.21
CA GLY A 4 23.88 25.07 -86.92
C GLY A 4 24.84 23.94 -86.44
N LYS A 5 24.42 23.17 -85.41
CA LYS A 5 24.97 21.87 -84.90
C LYS A 5 26.31 21.96 -84.14
N GLY A 6 26.61 21.16 -83.12
CA GLY A 6 25.98 20.00 -82.49
C GLY A 6 26.85 19.53 -81.30
N ALA A 7 26.25 18.82 -80.35
CA ALA A 7 26.80 18.47 -79.03
C ALA A 7 27.80 17.30 -79.01
N SER A 8 28.67 17.26 -78.00
CA SER A 8 29.08 16.02 -77.31
C SER A 8 29.59 16.35 -75.91
N HIS A 9 28.79 16.07 -74.88
CA HIS A 9 29.25 16.08 -73.49
C HIS A 9 28.97 14.70 -72.89
N ASN A 10 30.06 13.98 -72.64
CA ASN A 10 30.09 12.65 -72.07
C ASN A 10 29.63 12.70 -70.60
N ARG A 11 28.42 12.19 -70.28
CA ARG A 11 27.95 12.04 -68.90
C ARG A 11 28.34 10.66 -68.38
N HIS A 12 29.33 10.59 -67.49
CA HIS A 12 29.59 9.41 -66.68
C HIS A 12 28.38 9.11 -65.79
N ARG A 13 27.78 7.93 -65.98
CA ARG A 13 26.71 7.38 -65.15
C ARG A 13 27.34 6.73 -63.91
N PRO A 14 27.05 7.17 -62.67
CA PRO A 14 27.59 6.52 -61.49
C PRO A 14 26.92 5.15 -61.30
N GLN A 15 27.73 4.10 -61.13
CA GLN A 15 27.26 2.73 -60.91
C GLN A 15 26.58 2.62 -59.53
N PRO A 16 25.33 2.13 -59.44
CA PRO A 16 24.55 2.09 -58.19
C PRO A 16 25.10 1.09 -57.16
N VAL A 17 25.99 0.19 -57.57
CA VAL A 17 26.52 -0.89 -56.73
C VAL A 17 27.52 -0.38 -55.69
N ARG A 18 28.33 0.65 -56.03
CA ARG A 18 29.32 1.20 -55.08
C ARG A 18 28.67 2.03 -53.96
N PHE A 19 27.55 2.68 -54.24
CA PHE A 19 26.80 3.43 -53.23
C PHE A 19 26.06 2.49 -52.26
N LEU A 20 25.56 1.36 -52.75
CA LEU A 20 24.90 0.35 -51.92
C LEU A 20 25.88 -0.34 -50.95
N LEU A 21 27.09 -0.66 -51.42
CA LEU A 21 28.14 -1.26 -50.58
C LEU A 21 28.63 -0.31 -49.47
N LEU A 22 28.76 0.98 -49.77
CA LEU A 22 29.13 2.01 -48.77
C LEU A 22 28.00 2.24 -47.74
N LEU A 23 26.73 2.18 -48.16
CA LEU A 23 25.60 2.29 -47.24
C LEU A 23 25.51 1.10 -46.28
N VAL A 24 25.71 -0.13 -46.80
CA VAL A 24 25.67 -1.34 -45.96
C VAL A 24 26.83 -1.35 -44.96
N SER A 25 28.03 -0.88 -45.36
CA SER A 25 29.17 -0.78 -44.43
C SER A 25 28.96 0.30 -43.37
N ALA A 26 28.40 1.46 -43.72
CA ALA A 26 28.11 2.54 -42.76
C ALA A 26 27.02 2.14 -41.75
N ILE A 27 25.99 1.40 -42.18
CA ILE A 27 24.96 0.85 -41.30
C ILE A 27 25.55 -0.21 -40.36
N ALA A 28 26.41 -1.10 -40.86
CA ALA A 28 27.06 -2.12 -40.03
C ALA A 28 28.00 -1.51 -38.98
N ILE A 29 28.77 -0.48 -39.35
CA ILE A 29 29.64 0.25 -38.42
C ILE A 29 28.81 1.06 -37.41
N GLY A 30 27.70 1.67 -37.83
CA GLY A 30 26.76 2.35 -36.96
C GLY A 30 26.10 1.42 -35.94
N LEU A 31 25.67 0.22 -36.36
CA LEU A 31 25.15 -0.83 -35.48
C LEU A 31 26.21 -1.35 -34.50
N LEU A 32 27.45 -1.52 -34.95
CA LEU A 32 28.57 -1.94 -34.10
C LEU A 32 28.91 -0.87 -33.04
N LEU A 33 28.88 0.41 -33.41
CA LEU A 33 29.12 1.52 -32.49
C LEU A 33 27.96 1.70 -31.48
N VAL A 34 26.71 1.45 -31.89
CA VAL A 34 25.56 1.40 -30.98
C VAL A 34 25.72 0.22 -30.01
N LEU A 35 26.12 -0.96 -30.47
CA LEU A 35 26.38 -2.11 -29.60
C LEU A 35 27.56 -1.88 -28.64
N LEU A 36 28.56 -1.11 -29.03
CA LEU A 36 29.70 -0.74 -28.17
C LEU A 36 29.40 0.43 -27.21
N SER A 37 28.38 1.24 -27.51
CA SER A 37 27.96 2.39 -26.67
C SER A 37 26.90 2.03 -25.63
N PHE A 38 26.30 0.83 -25.73
CA PHE A 38 25.40 0.26 -24.72
C PHE A 38 26.06 -1.00 -24.11
N PRO A 39 26.80 -0.91 -23.00
CA PRO A 39 27.33 -2.10 -22.32
C PRO A 39 26.24 -2.93 -21.60
N PHE A 40 24.95 -2.63 -21.83
CA PHE A 40 23.82 -3.33 -21.25
C PHE A 40 23.03 -4.05 -22.33
N LEU A 41 23.56 -5.15 -22.84
CA LEU A 41 22.77 -6.27 -23.33
C LEU A 41 23.69 -7.51 -23.33
N PHE A 42 23.39 -8.41 -22.40
CA PHE A 42 24.00 -9.73 -22.18
C PHE A 42 25.46 -9.78 -21.69
N SER A 43 25.67 -9.34 -20.44
CA SER A 43 26.64 -10.01 -19.57
C SER A 43 26.03 -11.33 -19.08
N ALA A 44 26.12 -12.37 -19.92
CA ALA A 44 25.86 -13.74 -19.52
C ALA A 44 27.08 -14.29 -18.77
N ASN A 45 27.33 -13.74 -17.58
CA ASN A 45 28.18 -14.41 -16.59
C ASN A 45 27.85 -13.94 -15.17
N SER A 46 26.60 -14.18 -14.75
CA SER A 46 26.34 -14.38 -13.33
C SER A 46 26.26 -15.89 -13.12
N LYS A 47 26.99 -16.43 -12.14
CA LYS A 47 26.55 -17.67 -11.50
C LYS A 47 25.10 -17.40 -11.09
N GLU A 48 24.15 -18.01 -11.78
CA GLU A 48 22.72 -17.86 -11.52
C GLU A 48 22.51 -18.20 -10.05
N LYS A 49 22.39 -17.15 -9.23
CA LYS A 49 22.21 -17.30 -7.80
C LYS A 49 20.81 -17.86 -7.67
N SER A 50 20.72 -19.18 -7.47
CA SER A 50 19.45 -19.88 -7.28
C SER A 50 18.55 -19.03 -6.41
N GLU A 51 17.40 -18.67 -6.97
CA GLU A 51 16.41 -17.88 -6.27
C GLU A 51 16.01 -18.60 -4.99
N LYS A 52 15.78 -17.82 -3.93
CA LYS A 52 15.49 -18.31 -2.60
C LYS A 52 14.27 -17.60 -2.08
N TYR A 53 13.44 -18.31 -1.34
CA TYR A 53 12.08 -17.90 -1.04
C TYR A 53 11.86 -17.79 0.46
N LEU A 54 10.99 -16.86 0.86
CA LEU A 54 10.52 -16.67 2.23
C LEU A 54 9.00 -16.71 2.24
N TYR A 55 8.42 -17.63 3.01
CA TYR A 55 6.97 -17.79 3.14
C TYR A 55 6.54 -17.67 4.59
N TRP A 56 5.51 -16.86 4.83
CA TRP A 56 4.97 -16.58 6.16
C TRP A 56 3.58 -17.17 6.41
N GLY A 57 3.01 -17.89 5.44
CA GLY A 57 1.65 -18.41 5.49
C GLY A 57 0.71 -17.68 4.54
N SER A 58 -0.45 -18.29 4.29
CA SER A 58 -1.47 -17.78 3.36
C SER A 58 -2.41 -16.74 3.98
N ARG A 59 -2.26 -16.47 5.28
CA ARG A 59 -3.06 -15.51 6.04
C ARG A 59 -2.15 -14.65 6.90
N ILE A 60 -2.22 -13.34 6.72
CA ILE A 60 -1.45 -12.38 7.51
C ILE A 60 -1.81 -12.55 8.99
N ASP A 61 -0.78 -12.57 9.85
CA ASP A 61 -0.88 -12.75 11.31
C ASP A 61 -1.33 -14.13 11.81
N CYS A 62 -1.33 -15.15 10.94
CA CYS A 62 -1.53 -16.55 11.30
C CYS A 62 -0.22 -17.36 11.24
N PRO A 63 0.10 -18.30 12.18
CA PRO A 63 -0.73 -18.97 13.21
C PRO A 63 -0.93 -18.20 14.54
N GLY A 64 -0.68 -16.89 14.59
CA GLY A 64 -0.81 -16.10 15.82
C GLY A 64 -2.24 -15.92 16.34
N LYS A 65 -2.37 -15.22 17.48
CA LYS A 65 -3.66 -14.94 18.17
C LYS A 65 -4.72 -14.20 17.32
N CYS A 66 -4.37 -13.78 16.11
CA CYS A 66 -5.24 -13.06 15.19
C CYS A 66 -5.66 -13.92 13.98
N CYS A 67 -5.44 -15.24 13.98
CA CYS A 67 -5.90 -16.12 12.89
C CYS A 67 -7.42 -16.08 12.68
N ASP A 68 -8.19 -16.00 13.76
CA ASP A 68 -9.65 -16.14 13.71
C ASP A 68 -10.36 -14.79 13.49
N GLN A 69 -9.64 -13.68 13.67
CA GLN A 69 -10.20 -12.32 13.59
C GLN A 69 -9.34 -11.43 12.72
N CYS A 70 -9.97 -10.87 11.69
CA CYS A 70 -9.29 -10.01 10.75
C CYS A 70 -9.12 -8.61 11.31
N ALA A 71 -7.85 -8.20 11.45
CA ALA A 71 -7.49 -6.86 11.88
C ALA A 71 -7.76 -5.83 10.77
N GLY A 72 -7.87 -4.54 11.11
CA GLY A 72 -8.01 -3.48 10.10
C GLY A 72 -6.80 -3.39 9.15
N LEU A 73 -6.98 -2.80 7.96
CA LEU A 73 -5.97 -2.72 6.91
C LEU A 73 -4.61 -2.22 7.42
N ALA A 74 -4.58 -1.14 8.21
CA ALA A 74 -3.34 -0.58 8.74
C ALA A 74 -2.54 -1.56 9.63
N HIS A 75 -3.22 -2.44 10.36
CA HIS A 75 -2.56 -3.49 11.14
C HIS A 75 -1.94 -4.52 10.19
N GLN A 76 -2.73 -5.03 9.25
CA GLN A 76 -2.28 -6.02 8.28
C GLN A 76 -1.13 -5.49 7.41
N GLU A 77 -1.16 -4.20 7.02
CA GLU A 77 -0.03 -3.51 6.35
C GLU A 77 1.24 -3.50 7.21
N SER A 78 1.12 -3.29 8.53
CA SER A 78 2.29 -3.35 9.41
C SER A 78 2.90 -4.74 9.48
N SER A 79 2.06 -5.78 9.45
CA SER A 79 2.47 -7.19 9.42
C SER A 79 3.12 -7.55 8.08
N LEU A 80 2.47 -7.18 6.98
CA LEU A 80 2.95 -7.40 5.61
C LEU A 80 4.30 -6.69 5.37
N ARG A 81 4.41 -5.41 5.74
CA ARG A 81 5.67 -4.66 5.64
C ARG A 81 6.80 -5.36 6.38
N CYS A 82 6.50 -5.99 7.51
CA CYS A 82 7.52 -6.67 8.29
C CYS A 82 8.03 -7.96 7.63
N ALA A 83 7.14 -8.72 6.98
CA ALA A 83 7.54 -9.87 6.18
C ALA A 83 8.36 -9.45 4.95
N LEU A 84 7.96 -8.36 4.28
CA LEU A 84 8.72 -7.74 3.18
C LEU A 84 10.11 -7.28 3.62
N GLU A 85 10.23 -6.62 4.78
CA GLU A 85 11.51 -6.23 5.37
C GLU A 85 12.42 -7.44 5.60
N GLU A 86 11.87 -8.55 6.09
CA GLU A 86 12.66 -9.75 6.32
C GLU A 86 13.12 -10.39 5.01
N ALA A 87 12.25 -10.48 4.01
CA ALA A 87 12.62 -10.96 2.67
C ALA A 87 13.76 -10.13 2.09
N LEU A 88 13.69 -8.80 2.22
CA LEU A 88 14.74 -7.88 1.79
C LEU A 88 16.06 -8.12 2.54
N VAL A 89 16.02 -8.24 3.88
CA VAL A 89 17.21 -8.50 4.72
C VAL A 89 17.87 -9.84 4.39
N LEU A 90 17.06 -10.86 4.07
CA LEU A 90 17.53 -12.21 3.73
C LEU A 90 17.89 -12.36 2.24
N ASN A 91 17.65 -11.33 1.41
CA ASN A 91 17.79 -11.37 -0.04
C ASN A 91 17.02 -12.56 -0.65
N ARG A 92 15.73 -12.65 -0.32
CA ARG A 92 14.81 -13.70 -0.75
C ARG A 92 13.59 -13.10 -1.44
N ILE A 93 13.01 -13.84 -2.37
CA ILE A 93 11.70 -13.55 -2.95
C ILE A 93 10.64 -13.83 -1.88
N PHE A 94 9.79 -12.85 -1.60
CA PHE A 94 8.69 -13.03 -0.68
C PHE A 94 7.52 -13.71 -1.37
N VAL A 95 7.06 -14.81 -0.79
CA VAL A 95 5.82 -15.48 -1.20
C VAL A 95 4.68 -14.82 -0.44
N MET A 96 4.02 -13.88 -1.10
CA MET A 96 2.96 -13.06 -0.54
C MET A 96 1.61 -13.79 -0.60
N PRO A 97 0.76 -13.67 0.43
CA PRO A 97 -0.61 -14.16 0.36
C PRO A 97 -1.35 -13.56 -0.84
N SER A 98 -2.03 -14.41 -1.61
CA SER A 98 -2.90 -14.00 -2.72
C SER A 98 -4.18 -13.31 -2.25
N ARG A 99 -4.50 -13.38 -0.96
CA ARG A 99 -5.70 -12.78 -0.37
C ARG A 99 -5.38 -12.01 0.90
N MET A 100 -6.13 -10.93 1.12
CA MET A 100 -6.10 -10.08 2.31
C MET A 100 -7.43 -10.23 3.05
N CYS A 101 -7.40 -10.43 4.36
CA CYS A 101 -8.64 -10.56 5.11
C CYS A 101 -9.37 -9.22 5.29
N LEU A 102 -10.70 -9.24 5.26
CA LEU A 102 -11.56 -8.09 5.47
C LEU A 102 -12.13 -8.14 6.89
N SER A 103 -11.80 -7.11 7.69
CA SER A 103 -12.35 -6.96 9.04
C SER A 103 -13.85 -6.64 9.00
N THR A 104 -14.68 -7.46 9.65
CA THR A 104 -16.13 -7.26 9.75
C THR A 104 -16.52 -5.94 10.43
N ILE A 105 -15.72 -5.47 11.38
CA ILE A 105 -15.91 -4.17 12.07
C ILE A 105 -15.76 -3.00 11.10
N HIS A 106 -14.98 -3.18 10.03
CA HIS A 106 -14.63 -2.13 9.08
C HIS A 106 -15.28 -2.29 7.71
N ASN A 107 -16.02 -3.38 7.45
CA ASN A 107 -16.55 -3.70 6.12
C ASN A 107 -18.06 -3.97 6.08
N THR A 108 -18.87 -3.13 6.74
CA THR A 108 -20.32 -3.34 6.88
C THR A 108 -21.12 -3.17 5.59
N LYS A 109 -20.57 -2.53 4.55
CA LYS A 109 -21.27 -2.32 3.25
C LYS A 109 -21.45 -3.61 2.43
N GLY A 110 -20.75 -4.71 2.77
CA GLY A 110 -20.82 -5.99 2.05
C GLY A 110 -21.53 -7.13 2.80
N ILE A 111 -21.98 -6.92 4.04
CA ILE A 111 -22.56 -7.98 4.89
C ILE A 111 -24.10 -7.91 4.86
N LEU A 112 -24.70 -7.94 3.67
CA LEU A 112 -26.15 -8.10 3.54
C LEU A 112 -26.58 -9.58 3.48
N HIS A 113 -25.63 -10.51 3.27
CA HIS A 113 -25.93 -11.94 3.15
C HIS A 113 -24.82 -12.79 3.79
N ALA A 114 -24.80 -12.90 5.12
CA ALA A 114 -24.02 -13.95 5.79
C ALA A 114 -25.00 -15.02 6.28
N SER A 115 -25.04 -16.16 5.60
CA SER A 115 -25.76 -17.37 6.02
C SER A 115 -25.01 -18.06 7.16
N ASN A 116 -25.70 -18.30 8.28
CA ASN A 116 -25.16 -18.85 9.53
C ASN A 116 -24.84 -20.37 9.47
N GLY A 117 -24.17 -20.88 8.43
CA GLY A 117 -24.01 -22.34 8.27
C GLY A 117 -22.81 -22.87 7.50
N THR A 118 -21.82 -22.05 7.15
CA THR A 118 -20.69 -22.46 6.30
C THR A 118 -19.37 -22.68 7.06
N SER A 119 -18.51 -23.52 6.50
CA SER A 119 -17.22 -23.94 7.07
C SER A 119 -16.23 -22.76 7.24
N THR A 120 -15.16 -22.95 8.01
CA THR A 120 -14.15 -21.89 8.27
C THR A 120 -13.45 -21.38 7.01
N ASP A 121 -13.34 -22.20 5.98
CA ASP A 121 -12.67 -21.85 4.73
C ASP A 121 -13.61 -21.12 3.74
N GLU A 122 -14.88 -21.51 3.66
CA GLU A 122 -15.91 -20.76 2.92
C GLU A 122 -16.10 -19.35 3.51
N ARG A 123 -16.10 -19.26 4.84
CA ARG A 123 -16.15 -17.97 5.55
C ARG A 123 -14.92 -17.09 5.28
N TRP A 124 -13.76 -17.68 5.01
CA TRP A 124 -12.55 -16.93 4.66
C TRP A 124 -12.65 -16.35 3.25
N GLU A 125 -13.13 -17.12 2.28
CA GLU A 125 -13.28 -16.65 0.90
C GLU A 125 -14.25 -15.46 0.81
N GLU A 126 -15.37 -15.52 1.53
CA GLU A 126 -16.36 -14.44 1.63
C GLU A 126 -15.83 -13.20 2.38
N ASN A 127 -14.93 -13.39 3.35
CA ASN A 127 -14.38 -12.31 4.18
C ASN A 127 -12.95 -11.93 3.80
N SER A 128 -12.57 -12.09 2.54
CA SER A 128 -11.26 -11.65 2.04
C SER A 128 -11.37 -11.06 0.63
N CYS A 129 -10.37 -10.30 0.22
CA CYS A 129 -10.24 -9.79 -1.15
C CYS A 129 -8.91 -10.22 -1.75
N ALA A 130 -8.82 -10.25 -3.07
CA ALA A 130 -7.57 -10.56 -3.76
C ALA A 130 -6.51 -9.49 -3.46
N MET A 131 -5.27 -9.91 -3.22
CA MET A 131 -4.17 -9.00 -2.84
C MET A 131 -3.87 -8.00 -3.95
N ASP A 132 -3.97 -8.42 -5.21
CA ASP A 132 -3.79 -7.61 -6.42
C ASP A 132 -4.95 -6.63 -6.69
N SER A 133 -6.13 -6.85 -6.09
CA SER A 133 -7.20 -5.84 -6.08
C SER A 133 -6.85 -4.62 -5.23
N LEU A 134 -6.04 -4.82 -4.18
CA LEU A 134 -5.57 -3.77 -3.28
C LEU A 134 -4.24 -3.17 -3.74
N TYR A 135 -3.26 -4.01 -4.08
CA TYR A 135 -1.87 -3.59 -4.33
C TYR A 135 -1.38 -3.92 -5.73
N ASP A 136 -0.50 -3.08 -6.24
CA ASP A 136 0.24 -3.31 -7.47
C ASP A 136 1.46 -4.18 -7.16
N ILE A 137 1.33 -5.50 -7.38
CA ILE A 137 2.37 -6.48 -7.04
C ILE A 137 3.67 -6.23 -7.83
N GLN A 138 3.56 -5.73 -9.06
CA GLN A 138 4.73 -5.38 -9.87
C GLN A 138 5.43 -4.16 -9.29
N LEU A 139 4.68 -3.15 -8.84
CA LEU A 139 5.25 -1.96 -8.21
C LEU A 139 5.93 -2.30 -6.87
N ILE A 140 5.33 -3.17 -6.04
CA ILE A 140 5.99 -3.70 -4.83
C ILE A 140 7.28 -4.43 -5.19
N SER A 141 7.26 -5.23 -6.26
CA SER A 141 8.40 -6.03 -6.73
C SER A 141 9.61 -5.21 -7.18
N GLN A 142 9.43 -3.91 -7.44
CA GLN A 142 10.55 -2.99 -7.69
C GLN A 142 11.39 -2.73 -6.42
N THR A 143 10.82 -2.92 -5.23
CA THR A 143 11.52 -2.73 -3.94
C THR A 143 11.88 -4.05 -3.28
N VAL A 144 10.95 -5.00 -3.25
CA VAL A 144 11.15 -6.34 -2.66
C VAL A 144 10.56 -7.35 -3.63
N PRO A 145 11.34 -8.29 -4.20
CA PRO A 145 10.81 -9.28 -5.13
C PRO A 145 9.67 -10.10 -4.49
N VAL A 146 8.54 -10.17 -5.17
CA VAL A 146 7.33 -10.84 -4.67
C VAL A 146 6.75 -11.77 -5.72
N ILE A 147 6.28 -12.94 -5.28
CA ILE A 147 5.31 -13.77 -6.01
C ILE A 147 4.10 -14.04 -5.12
N LEU A 148 2.94 -14.32 -5.72
CA LEU A 148 1.74 -14.71 -4.97
C LEU A 148 1.73 -16.22 -4.68
N ASP A 149 1.16 -16.60 -3.55
CA ASP A 149 1.01 -17.99 -3.10
C ASP A 149 -0.02 -18.83 -3.89
N ASN A 150 -0.61 -18.26 -4.93
CA ASN A 150 -1.46 -18.95 -5.91
C ASN A 150 -0.86 -18.97 -7.32
N SER A 151 0.41 -18.55 -7.49
CA SER A 151 1.08 -18.49 -8.79
C SER A 151 1.71 -19.82 -9.21
N ASP A 152 1.84 -20.06 -10.52
CA ASP A 152 2.58 -21.20 -11.08
C ASP A 152 4.02 -21.27 -10.57
N ALA A 153 4.66 -20.11 -10.41
CA ALA A 153 6.00 -20.00 -9.84
C ALA A 153 6.05 -20.59 -8.43
N TRP A 154 5.04 -20.31 -7.59
CA TRP A 154 4.99 -20.88 -6.25
C TRP A 154 4.80 -22.39 -6.25
N PHE A 155 3.95 -22.93 -7.13
CA PHE A 155 3.79 -24.38 -7.27
C PHE A 155 5.10 -25.08 -7.68
N GLN A 156 5.88 -24.46 -8.57
CA GLN A 156 7.19 -24.96 -8.96
C GLN A 156 8.18 -24.95 -7.79
N VAL A 157 8.22 -23.87 -7.00
CA VAL A 157 9.07 -23.77 -5.79
C VAL A 157 8.73 -24.86 -4.78
N LEU A 158 7.44 -25.14 -4.56
CA LEU A 158 7.01 -26.22 -3.67
C LEU A 158 7.41 -27.60 -4.20
N SER A 159 7.27 -27.85 -5.50
CA SER A 159 7.67 -29.12 -6.14
C SER A 159 9.19 -29.35 -5.99
N GLU A 160 9.97 -28.33 -6.30
CA GLU A 160 11.43 -28.35 -6.18
C GLU A 160 11.88 -28.49 -4.72
N GLY A 161 11.25 -27.76 -3.80
CA GLY A 161 11.54 -27.86 -2.37
C GLY A 161 11.31 -29.26 -1.83
N LYS A 162 10.24 -29.94 -2.28
CA LYS A 162 9.99 -31.35 -1.93
C LYS A 162 11.06 -32.28 -2.51
N ARG A 163 11.48 -32.06 -3.76
CA ARG A 163 12.54 -32.84 -4.42
C ARG A 163 13.88 -32.74 -3.69
N LEU A 164 14.20 -31.57 -3.15
CA LEU A 164 15.42 -31.31 -2.37
C LEU A 164 15.35 -31.81 -0.91
N GLY A 165 14.20 -32.32 -0.47
CA GLY A 165 14.01 -32.91 0.87
C GLY A 165 14.34 -31.95 2.01
N LYS A 166 15.07 -32.44 3.03
CA LYS A 166 15.42 -31.67 4.24
C LYS A 166 16.22 -30.39 3.97
N ASN A 167 16.85 -30.29 2.80
CA ASN A 167 17.63 -29.11 2.39
C ASN A 167 16.82 -28.13 1.51
N GLY A 168 15.62 -28.53 1.06
CA GLY A 168 14.75 -27.71 0.22
C GLY A 168 13.87 -26.77 1.03
N ILE A 169 13.08 -27.30 1.96
CA ILE A 169 12.12 -26.54 2.75
C ILE A 169 12.51 -26.57 4.22
N MET A 170 12.78 -25.40 4.78
CA MET A 170 13.16 -25.25 6.18
C MET A 170 12.03 -24.62 6.99
N HIS A 171 11.40 -25.40 7.86
CA HIS A 171 10.42 -24.89 8.80
C HIS A 171 11.13 -24.29 10.01
N VAL A 172 10.91 -23.00 10.27
CA VAL A 172 11.64 -22.26 11.30
C VAL A 172 10.70 -21.76 12.41
N LYS A 173 11.11 -21.95 13.67
CA LYS A 173 10.37 -21.52 14.86
C LYS A 173 11.33 -20.90 15.86
N GLY A 174 11.06 -19.68 16.33
CA GLY A 174 11.88 -18.99 17.32
C GLY A 174 13.28 -18.59 16.84
N VAL A 175 13.51 -18.56 15.52
CA VAL A 175 14.83 -18.25 14.92
C VAL A 175 14.91 -16.76 14.56
N SER A 176 15.99 -16.11 14.97
CA SER A 176 16.19 -14.67 14.72
C SER A 176 16.52 -14.37 13.25
N ARG A 177 16.32 -13.12 12.81
CA ARG A 177 16.72 -12.66 11.46
C ARG A 177 18.21 -12.79 11.19
N ALA A 178 19.02 -12.48 12.20
CA ALA A 178 20.48 -12.60 12.10
C ALA A 178 20.88 -14.05 11.87
N GLU A 179 20.29 -14.97 12.66
CA GLU A 179 20.56 -16.40 12.51
C GLU A 179 20.10 -16.95 11.17
N LEU A 180 18.90 -16.57 10.67
CA LEU A 180 18.46 -16.97 9.33
C LEU A 180 19.40 -16.49 8.21
N LYS A 181 20.07 -15.35 8.41
CA LYS A 181 20.99 -14.75 7.45
C LYS A 181 22.38 -15.39 7.50
N GLU A 182 22.90 -15.60 8.71
CA GLU A 182 24.30 -15.96 8.94
C GLU A 182 24.53 -17.47 8.97
N ASN A 183 23.58 -18.24 9.49
CA ASN A 183 23.70 -19.68 9.57
C ASN A 183 23.47 -20.32 8.18
N ARG A 184 24.49 -20.99 7.64
CA ARG A 184 24.46 -21.68 6.33
C ARG A 184 23.33 -22.70 6.22
N TYR A 185 22.89 -23.28 7.34
CA TYR A 185 21.76 -24.20 7.37
C TYR A 185 20.46 -23.53 6.88
N TYR A 186 20.20 -22.29 7.30
CA TYR A 186 19.03 -21.52 6.88
C TYR A 186 19.28 -20.74 5.59
N SER A 187 20.44 -20.10 5.47
CA SER A 187 20.73 -19.22 4.34
C SER A 187 20.87 -19.97 3.02
N ASN A 188 21.18 -21.27 3.02
CA ASN A 188 21.22 -22.11 1.82
C ASN A 188 19.89 -22.77 1.43
N ALA A 189 18.91 -22.84 2.34
CA ALA A 189 17.62 -23.45 2.03
C ALA A 189 16.92 -22.73 0.86
N LEU A 190 16.31 -23.50 -0.05
CA LEU A 190 15.50 -22.94 -1.14
C LEU A 190 14.35 -22.12 -0.54
N LEU A 191 13.60 -22.68 0.39
CA LEU A 191 12.46 -22.06 1.04
C LEU A 191 12.66 -21.99 2.56
N ILE A 192 12.57 -20.80 3.12
CA ILE A 192 12.35 -20.62 4.56
C ILE A 192 10.86 -20.49 4.79
N ASN A 193 10.31 -21.41 5.57
CA ASN A 193 8.91 -21.44 5.96
C ASN A 193 8.75 -21.02 7.43
N ARG A 194 8.21 -19.82 7.64
CA ARG A 194 7.97 -19.21 8.96
C ARG A 194 6.69 -19.70 9.63
N THR A 195 5.87 -20.52 8.98
CA THR A 195 4.56 -20.94 9.52
C THR A 195 4.64 -21.79 10.80
N ALA A 196 5.82 -22.30 11.15
CA ALA A 196 6.04 -23.02 12.40
C ALA A 196 6.18 -22.08 13.62
N SER A 197 6.38 -20.77 13.42
CA SER A 197 6.35 -19.80 14.52
C SER A 197 4.91 -19.62 15.02
N PRO A 198 4.63 -19.79 16.32
CA PRO A 198 3.29 -19.60 16.88
C PRO A 198 2.91 -18.11 17.03
N LEU A 199 3.82 -17.19 16.69
CA LEU A 199 3.60 -15.75 16.83
C LEU A 199 2.93 -15.18 15.58
N ALA A 200 2.08 -14.16 15.78
CA ALA A 200 1.58 -13.34 14.69
C ALA A 200 2.75 -12.59 14.04
N TRP A 201 2.62 -12.24 12.76
CA TRP A 201 3.70 -11.61 12.01
C TRP A 201 4.11 -10.31 12.71
N PHE A 202 3.16 -9.45 13.10
CA PHE A 202 3.50 -8.21 13.81
C PHE A 202 4.26 -8.42 15.12
N ALA A 203 4.10 -9.56 15.80
CA ALA A 203 4.74 -9.82 17.09
C ALA A 203 6.24 -10.06 16.91
N GLU A 204 6.64 -10.76 15.84
CA GLU A 204 8.02 -10.86 15.36
C GLU A 204 8.62 -9.48 15.00
N CYS A 205 7.77 -8.47 14.90
CA CYS A 205 8.11 -7.10 14.54
C CYS A 205 8.10 -6.10 15.69
N LYS A 206 7.72 -6.50 16.90
CA LYS A 206 7.60 -5.59 18.05
C LYS A 206 8.96 -5.22 18.66
N ASP A 207 9.96 -6.09 18.58
CA ASP A 207 11.32 -5.83 19.09
C ASP A 207 12.15 -4.96 18.12
N ARG A 208 11.69 -3.71 17.94
CA ARG A 208 12.18 -2.75 16.92
C ARG A 208 13.47 -2.01 17.29
N LYS A 209 14.12 -2.33 18.41
CA LYS A 209 15.24 -1.51 18.91
C LYS A 209 16.54 -1.68 18.10
N ASN A 210 16.74 -2.81 17.40
CA ASN A 210 17.98 -3.12 16.67
C ASN A 210 17.75 -3.55 15.20
N ARG A 211 17.17 -2.70 14.34
CA ARG A 211 16.98 -3.04 12.90
C ARG A 211 17.79 -2.12 11.99
N SER A 212 18.58 -2.71 11.09
CA SER A 212 19.41 -2.02 10.09
C SER A 212 18.68 -1.65 8.80
N VAL A 213 17.59 -2.35 8.46
CA VAL A 213 16.74 -2.07 7.28
C VAL A 213 15.31 -1.83 7.74
N ARG A 214 14.72 -0.73 7.28
CA ARG A 214 13.35 -0.32 7.61
C ARG A 214 12.65 0.15 6.34
N LEU A 215 11.64 -0.59 5.90
CA LEU A 215 10.78 -0.10 4.83
C LEU A 215 9.94 1.07 5.38
N PRO A 216 9.74 2.15 4.62
CA PRO A 216 8.97 3.29 5.11
C PRO A 216 7.51 2.90 5.34
N TYR A 217 6.86 3.54 6.31
CA TYR A 217 5.42 3.33 6.55
C TYR A 217 4.57 3.70 5.33
N SER A 218 5.07 4.59 4.49
CA SER A 218 4.44 5.02 3.23
C SER A 218 4.58 4.02 2.08
N LEU A 219 5.37 2.94 2.21
CA LEU A 219 5.57 1.97 1.12
C LEU A 219 4.25 1.37 0.62
N LEU A 220 3.59 0.52 1.41
CA LEU A 220 2.33 -0.12 0.97
C LEU A 220 1.24 0.89 0.55
N PRO A 221 1.06 2.03 1.24
CA PRO A 221 0.10 3.05 0.86
C PRO A 221 0.32 3.68 -0.53
N THR A 222 1.56 3.76 -1.00
CA THR A 222 1.87 4.27 -2.37
C THR A 222 1.87 3.18 -3.42
N MET A 223 1.68 1.91 -3.01
CA MET A 223 1.71 0.72 -3.86
C MET A 223 0.32 0.20 -4.16
N ALA A 224 -0.71 1.05 -4.08
CA ALA A 224 -2.07 0.69 -4.42
C ALA A 224 -2.19 0.19 -5.87
N SER A 225 -3.14 -0.70 -6.12
CA SER A 225 -3.39 -1.26 -7.44
C SER A 225 -3.63 -0.15 -8.46
N LYS A 226 -3.23 -0.37 -9.72
CA LYS A 226 -3.31 0.64 -10.77
C LYS A 226 -4.71 1.24 -10.89
N ARG A 227 -5.75 0.42 -10.79
CA ARG A 227 -7.15 0.88 -10.88
C ARG A 227 -7.51 1.89 -9.77
N LEU A 228 -7.07 1.64 -8.53
CA LEU A 228 -7.31 2.55 -7.41
C LEU A 228 -6.51 3.84 -7.56
N ARG A 229 -5.28 3.77 -8.09
CA ARG A 229 -4.46 4.95 -8.43
C ARG A 229 -5.11 5.80 -9.52
N ASP A 230 -5.51 5.18 -10.63
CA ASP A 230 -6.19 5.86 -11.74
C ASP A 230 -7.49 6.54 -11.27
N ALA A 231 -8.26 5.91 -10.38
CA ALA A 231 -9.47 6.49 -9.81
C ALA A 231 -9.17 7.68 -8.89
N ALA A 232 -8.17 7.55 -8.01
CA ALA A 232 -7.72 8.65 -7.16
C ALA A 232 -7.23 9.83 -7.99
N ASP A 233 -6.45 9.60 -9.05
CA ASP A 233 -5.93 10.64 -9.94
C ASP A 233 -7.07 11.43 -10.61
N LYS A 234 -8.08 10.74 -11.15
CA LYS A 234 -9.29 11.40 -11.70
C LYS A 234 -10.03 12.24 -10.66
N ILE A 235 -10.16 11.75 -9.43
CA ILE A 235 -10.84 12.50 -8.36
C ILE A 235 -10.02 13.74 -7.97
N LYS A 236 -8.69 13.63 -7.89
CA LYS A 236 -7.80 14.77 -7.62
C LYS A 236 -7.91 15.85 -8.70
N GLU A 237 -7.98 15.45 -9.97
CA GLU A 237 -8.19 16.40 -11.09
C GLU A 237 -9.51 17.16 -10.93
N LEU A 238 -10.59 16.46 -10.54
CA LEU A 238 -11.90 17.08 -10.31
C LEU A 238 -11.94 17.97 -9.06
N LEU A 239 -11.14 17.64 -8.05
CA LEU A 239 -11.00 18.46 -6.84
C LEU A 239 -10.21 19.75 -7.11
N GLY A 240 -9.25 19.73 -8.03
CA GLY A 240 -8.38 20.86 -8.34
C GLY A 240 -7.35 21.13 -7.23
N ASP A 241 -7.27 22.38 -6.75
CA ASP A 241 -6.50 22.73 -5.54
C ASP A 241 -7.40 22.59 -4.30
N TYR A 242 -7.05 21.67 -3.40
CA TYR A 242 -7.86 21.32 -2.24
C TYR A 242 -7.00 20.99 -1.01
N ASP A 243 -7.65 21.02 0.15
CA ASP A 243 -7.13 20.50 1.41
C ASP A 243 -7.98 19.31 1.84
N ALA A 244 -7.45 18.47 2.71
CA ALA A 244 -8.13 17.27 3.17
C ALA A 244 -8.10 17.14 4.69
N ILE A 245 -9.21 16.66 5.25
CA ILE A 245 -9.29 16.21 6.63
C ILE A 245 -9.74 14.74 6.69
N HIS A 246 -9.10 13.97 7.58
CA HIS A 246 -9.59 12.66 7.97
C HIS A 246 -10.15 12.72 9.39
N VAL A 247 -11.41 12.35 9.57
CA VAL A 247 -12.14 12.45 10.84
C VAL A 247 -12.58 11.07 11.33
N ARG A 248 -11.93 10.56 12.37
CA ARG A 248 -12.20 9.26 12.98
C ARG A 248 -13.02 9.43 14.26
N ARG A 249 -14.33 9.27 14.15
CA ARG A 249 -15.30 9.37 15.25
C ARG A 249 -15.90 8.02 15.63
N GLY A 250 -16.66 7.39 14.73
CA GLY A 250 -17.57 6.27 15.01
C GLY A 250 -17.15 5.27 16.11
N ASP A 251 -16.12 4.45 15.87
CA ASP A 251 -15.63 3.44 16.82
C ASP A 251 -14.80 4.00 17.99
N ARG A 252 -14.38 5.27 17.91
CA ARG A 252 -13.52 5.95 18.89
C ARG A 252 -14.31 6.74 19.94
N LEU A 253 -15.54 7.14 19.65
CA LEU A 253 -16.44 7.80 20.61
C LEU A 253 -17.10 6.82 21.60
N LYS A 254 -16.45 5.70 21.92
CA LYS A 254 -16.97 4.73 22.88
C LYS A 254 -16.83 5.28 24.29
N THR A 255 -17.95 5.37 25.00
CA THR A 255 -17.98 5.72 26.42
C THR A 255 -18.37 4.51 27.26
N ARG A 256 -18.06 4.57 28.56
CA ARG A 256 -18.54 3.63 29.57
C ARG A 256 -18.92 4.38 30.84
N THR A 257 -19.92 3.89 31.55
CA THR A 257 -20.27 4.41 32.87
C THR A 257 -19.46 3.69 33.95
N ASP A 258 -18.81 4.43 34.84
CA ASP A 258 -18.13 3.85 35.99
C ASP A 258 -19.09 3.49 37.14
N LYS A 259 -18.56 2.90 38.22
CA LYS A 259 -19.36 2.48 39.38
C LYS A 259 -20.09 3.64 40.08
N SER A 260 -19.63 4.87 39.85
CA SER A 260 -20.21 6.09 40.42
C SER A 260 -21.24 6.74 39.49
N GLY A 261 -21.58 6.11 38.36
CA GLY A 261 -22.52 6.64 37.39
C GLY A 261 -21.92 7.68 36.44
N VAL A 262 -20.60 7.89 36.47
CA VAL A 262 -19.93 8.92 35.66
C VAL A 262 -19.51 8.34 34.31
N GLU A 263 -19.85 9.03 33.23
CA GLU A 263 -19.43 8.67 31.88
C GLU A 263 -17.91 8.87 31.72
N ARG A 264 -17.25 7.90 31.08
CA ARG A 264 -15.82 7.92 30.80
C ARG A 264 -15.54 7.61 29.34
N SER A 265 -14.52 8.26 28.78
CA SER A 265 -13.99 8.01 27.44
C SER A 265 -12.50 7.68 27.48
N GLN A 266 -12.02 6.91 26.51
CA GLN A 266 -10.57 6.74 26.27
C GLN A 266 -9.95 7.93 25.52
N PHE A 267 -10.81 8.76 24.91
CA PHE A 267 -10.47 9.95 24.15
C PHE A 267 -11.36 11.09 24.67
N PRO A 268 -10.96 11.75 25.77
CA PRO A 268 -11.80 12.71 26.46
C PRO A 268 -12.12 13.96 25.62
N HIS A 269 -11.26 14.35 24.67
CA HIS A 269 -11.44 15.57 23.88
C HIS A 269 -11.98 15.29 22.47
N LEU A 270 -11.85 14.06 21.98
CA LEU A 270 -12.14 13.69 20.60
C LEU A 270 -13.53 14.14 20.12
N ASP A 271 -14.59 13.96 20.92
CA ASP A 271 -15.93 14.36 20.48
C ASP A 271 -16.00 15.85 20.21
N ARG A 272 -15.64 16.66 21.22
CA ARG A 272 -15.58 18.13 21.15
C ARG A 272 -14.73 18.59 19.97
N ASP A 273 -13.48 18.13 19.90
CA ASP A 273 -12.50 18.61 18.93
C ASP A 273 -12.89 18.31 17.48
N THR A 274 -13.71 17.27 17.28
CA THR A 274 -14.19 16.87 15.94
C THR A 274 -15.63 17.29 15.66
N GLN A 275 -16.24 18.11 16.52
CA GLN A 275 -17.48 18.83 16.16
C GLN A 275 -17.18 19.91 15.11
N PRO A 276 -18.12 20.21 14.17
CA PRO A 276 -17.88 21.13 13.06
C PRO A 276 -17.34 22.51 13.48
N GLN A 277 -17.88 23.10 14.54
CA GLN A 277 -17.45 24.42 15.04
C GLN A 277 -16.01 24.41 15.57
N PHE A 278 -15.58 23.31 16.19
CA PHE A 278 -14.21 23.16 16.70
C PHE A 278 -13.23 22.83 15.58
N ILE A 279 -13.62 21.97 14.63
CA ILE A 279 -12.87 21.73 13.40
C ILE A 279 -12.62 23.06 12.68
N GLN A 280 -13.68 23.85 12.48
CA GLN A 280 -13.59 25.14 11.80
C GLN A 280 -12.58 26.09 12.47
N LYS A 281 -12.63 26.22 13.80
CA LYS A 281 -11.66 27.02 14.57
C LYS A 281 -10.24 26.46 14.44
N ARG A 282 -10.06 25.14 14.62
CA ARG A 282 -8.75 24.47 14.62
C ARG A 282 -8.06 24.57 13.26
N ILE A 283 -8.79 24.38 12.16
CA ILE A 283 -8.19 24.32 10.82
C ILE A 283 -8.01 25.71 10.17
N ALA A 284 -8.66 26.76 10.67
CA ALA A 284 -8.60 28.11 10.09
C ALA A 284 -7.17 28.71 10.03
N LYS A 285 -6.26 28.26 10.89
CA LYS A 285 -4.84 28.64 10.87
C LYS A 285 -4.04 27.99 9.74
N TRP A 286 -4.58 26.95 9.11
CA TRP A 286 -3.89 26.17 8.07
C TRP A 286 -4.60 26.24 6.73
N VAL A 287 -5.94 26.26 6.75
CA VAL A 287 -6.79 26.23 5.57
C VAL A 287 -7.56 27.55 5.47
N PRO A 288 -7.20 28.43 4.50
CA PRO A 288 -7.96 29.64 4.23
C PRO A 288 -9.44 29.38 3.90
N GLN A 289 -10.29 30.35 4.25
CA GLN A 289 -11.71 30.33 3.88
C GLN A 289 -11.89 30.32 2.34
N GLY A 290 -12.95 29.67 1.87
CA GLY A 290 -13.34 29.58 0.46
C GLY A 290 -12.71 28.40 -0.29
N ARG A 291 -11.75 27.70 0.34
CA ARG A 291 -11.06 26.55 -0.25
C ARG A 291 -11.91 25.28 -0.26
N THR A 292 -11.57 24.37 -1.17
CA THR A 292 -12.15 23.03 -1.22
C THR A 292 -11.57 22.17 -0.09
N LEU A 293 -12.46 21.57 0.70
CA LEU A 293 -12.11 20.70 1.81
C LEU A 293 -12.69 19.30 1.57
N PHE A 294 -11.82 18.36 1.20
CA PHE A 294 -12.16 16.95 1.09
C PHE A 294 -12.24 16.32 2.49
N ILE A 295 -13.38 15.70 2.82
CA ILE A 295 -13.64 15.10 4.13
C ILE A 295 -13.84 13.60 3.97
N ALA A 296 -12.98 12.82 4.60
CA ALA A 296 -13.16 11.39 4.79
C ALA A 296 -13.44 11.10 6.27
N SER A 297 -14.51 10.36 6.55
CA SER A 297 -14.95 10.15 7.92
C SER A 297 -15.71 8.84 8.08
N ASN A 298 -15.65 8.26 9.28
CA ASN A 298 -16.54 7.18 9.71
C ASN A 298 -17.69 7.67 10.60
N GLU A 299 -17.98 8.97 10.61
CA GLU A 299 -19.17 9.54 11.22
C GLU A 299 -20.43 8.98 10.55
N ARG A 300 -21.41 8.60 11.37
CA ARG A 300 -22.63 7.92 10.92
C ARG A 300 -23.77 8.88 10.66
N LYS A 301 -23.78 10.05 11.32
CA LYS A 301 -24.85 11.03 11.17
C LYS A 301 -24.75 11.71 9.80
N PRO A 302 -25.76 11.57 8.91
CA PRO A 302 -25.77 12.27 7.63
C PRO A 302 -25.71 13.79 7.82
N GLY A 303 -24.95 14.48 6.98
CA GLY A 303 -24.81 15.93 7.04
C GLY A 303 -24.13 16.47 8.30
N PHE A 304 -23.46 15.62 9.10
CA PHE A 304 -22.78 16.07 10.33
C PHE A 304 -21.82 17.24 10.08
N PHE A 305 -21.08 17.22 8.98
CA PHE A 305 -20.09 18.25 8.63
C PHE A 305 -20.67 19.44 7.84
N THR A 306 -21.96 19.46 7.52
CA THR A 306 -22.61 20.54 6.76
C THR A 306 -22.32 21.94 7.31
N PRO A 307 -22.22 22.19 8.64
CA PRO A 307 -21.89 23.53 9.15
C PRO A 307 -20.56 24.11 8.64
N LEU A 308 -19.60 23.25 8.24
CA LEU A 308 -18.32 23.69 7.64
C LEU A 308 -18.51 24.39 6.29
N SER A 309 -19.66 24.19 5.62
CA SER A 309 -19.98 24.84 4.34
C SER A 309 -20.07 26.37 4.41
N SER A 310 -20.24 26.91 5.62
CA SER A 310 -20.19 28.36 5.87
C SER A 310 -18.82 28.97 5.53
N ARG A 311 -17.75 28.17 5.52
CA ARG A 311 -16.38 28.63 5.22
C ARG A 311 -15.66 27.86 4.13
N TYR A 312 -16.07 26.62 3.83
CA TYR A 312 -15.34 25.75 2.90
C TYR A 312 -16.27 25.12 1.86
N LYS A 313 -15.74 24.83 0.68
CA LYS A 313 -16.44 24.03 -0.33
C LYS A 313 -16.23 22.56 0.02
N LEU A 314 -17.26 21.88 0.52
CA LEU A 314 -17.12 20.52 1.03
C LEU A 314 -17.13 19.51 -0.11
N ALA A 315 -16.21 18.56 -0.07
CA ALA A 315 -16.15 17.42 -0.98
C ALA A 315 -16.04 16.11 -0.19
N TYR A 316 -16.69 15.06 -0.68
CA TYR A 316 -16.71 13.73 -0.06
C TYR A 316 -16.53 12.67 -1.13
N SER A 317 -16.10 11.46 -0.74
CA SER A 317 -16.02 10.31 -1.64
C SER A 317 -17.36 10.05 -2.35
N SER A 318 -18.50 10.27 -1.69
CA SER A 318 -19.84 10.11 -2.29
C SER A 318 -20.15 11.07 -3.43
N ASN A 319 -19.46 12.21 -3.55
CA ASN A 319 -19.61 13.10 -4.71
C ASN A 319 -19.04 12.50 -6.00
N TYR A 320 -18.22 11.46 -5.89
CA TYR A 320 -17.52 10.79 -7.00
C TYR A 320 -17.97 9.33 -7.16
N SER A 321 -19.19 9.00 -6.74
CA SER A 321 -19.73 7.63 -6.78
C SER A 321 -19.71 7.03 -8.19
N TYR A 322 -19.90 7.84 -9.23
CA TYR A 322 -19.79 7.38 -10.63
C TYR A 322 -18.39 6.87 -11.04
N ILE A 323 -17.34 7.26 -10.30
CA ILE A 323 -15.97 6.74 -10.45
C ILE A 323 -15.75 5.55 -9.52
N LEU A 324 -16.27 5.62 -8.29
CA LEU A 324 -15.98 4.68 -7.22
C LEU A 324 -16.86 3.43 -7.25
N ASP A 325 -18.16 3.55 -7.47
CA ASP A 325 -19.11 2.44 -7.40
C ASP A 325 -18.76 1.27 -8.35
N PRO A 326 -18.26 1.50 -9.59
CA PRO A 326 -17.84 0.40 -10.46
C PRO A 326 -16.53 -0.31 -10.03
N LEU A 327 -15.79 0.26 -9.07
CA LEU A 327 -14.44 -0.18 -8.70
C LEU A 327 -14.35 -0.69 -7.26
N ILE A 328 -15.13 -0.12 -6.35
CA ILE A 328 -15.04 -0.36 -4.92
C ILE A 328 -16.01 -1.47 -4.52
N GLU A 329 -15.45 -2.63 -4.19
CA GLU A 329 -16.14 -3.81 -3.71
C GLU A 329 -16.13 -3.90 -2.18
N ASN A 330 -15.17 -3.24 -1.52
CA ASN A 330 -15.03 -3.27 -0.07
C ASN A 330 -14.40 -1.98 0.50
N ASN A 331 -14.55 -1.79 1.80
CA ASN A 331 -14.07 -0.59 2.49
C ASN A 331 -12.54 -0.46 2.52
N TYR A 332 -11.75 -1.52 2.27
CA TYR A 332 -10.30 -1.39 2.19
C TYR A 332 -9.91 -0.66 0.90
N GLN A 333 -10.52 -1.02 -0.23
CA GLN A 333 -10.32 -0.32 -1.49
C GLN A 333 -10.72 1.16 -1.37
N LEU A 334 -11.87 1.46 -0.76
CA LEU A 334 -12.29 2.85 -0.52
C LEU A 334 -11.25 3.61 0.30
N PHE A 335 -10.81 3.01 1.41
CA PHE A 335 -9.80 3.61 2.27
C PHE A 335 -8.46 3.81 1.56
N MET A 336 -8.07 2.92 0.63
CA MET A 336 -6.86 3.09 -0.19
C MET A 336 -6.99 4.26 -1.16
N VAL A 337 -8.13 4.41 -1.83
CA VAL A 337 -8.39 5.57 -2.70
C VAL A 337 -8.37 6.87 -1.90
N GLU A 338 -9.03 6.91 -0.75
CA GLU A 338 -9.03 8.10 0.12
C GLU A 338 -7.62 8.49 0.56
N ARG A 339 -6.75 7.51 0.88
CA ARG A 339 -5.34 7.79 1.21
C ARG A 339 -4.56 8.40 0.05
N LEU A 340 -4.81 7.94 -1.17
CA LEU A 340 -4.18 8.52 -2.37
C LEU A 340 -4.70 9.93 -2.63
N ILE A 341 -5.98 10.20 -2.35
CA ILE A 341 -6.55 11.55 -2.39
C ILE A 341 -5.89 12.44 -1.31
N PHE A 342 -5.67 11.95 -0.09
CA PHE A 342 -4.97 12.75 0.92
C PHE A 342 -3.54 13.11 0.51
N GLN A 343 -2.83 12.23 -0.19
CA GLN A 343 -1.47 12.48 -0.68
C GLN A 343 -1.40 13.60 -1.73
N GLY A 344 -2.50 13.87 -2.45
CA GLY A 344 -2.58 14.97 -3.41
C GLY A 344 -3.01 16.31 -2.79
N ALA A 345 -3.45 16.32 -1.53
CA ALA A 345 -3.93 17.54 -0.88
C ALA A 345 -2.78 18.50 -0.58
N ARG A 346 -3.05 19.81 -0.71
CA ARG A 346 -2.09 20.86 -0.29
C ARG A 346 -1.81 20.77 1.21
N THR A 347 -2.87 20.60 1.99
CA THR A 347 -2.80 20.41 3.44
C THR A 347 -3.59 19.17 3.80
N PHE A 348 -2.99 18.25 4.55
CA PHE A 348 -3.69 17.08 5.09
C PHE A 348 -3.68 17.12 6.63
N ILE A 349 -4.88 17.06 7.21
CA ILE A 349 -5.10 17.16 8.66
C ILE A 349 -5.73 15.84 9.15
N LYS A 350 -5.04 15.16 10.04
CA LYS A 350 -5.48 13.88 10.62
C LYS A 350 -6.39 14.11 11.82
N THR A 351 -7.08 13.08 12.26
CA THR A 351 -7.80 13.15 13.54
C THR A 351 -6.83 13.27 14.70
N PHE A 352 -5.89 12.32 14.78
CA PHE A 352 -4.89 12.21 15.83
C PHE A 352 -3.51 12.54 15.27
N LYS A 353 -2.62 13.05 16.12
CA LYS A 353 -1.19 13.17 15.79
C LYS A 353 -0.55 11.77 15.73
N GLU A 354 0.15 11.44 14.64
CA GLU A 354 0.89 10.18 14.51
C GLU A 354 2.40 10.40 14.48
N ASP A 355 2.84 11.44 13.77
CA ASP A 355 4.23 11.85 13.60
C ASP A 355 4.44 13.32 14.04
N GLU A 356 5.68 13.72 14.33
CA GLU A 356 5.98 15.05 14.90
C GLU A 356 5.49 16.23 14.07
N GLY A 357 5.49 16.10 12.74
CA GLY A 357 5.06 17.11 11.77
C GLY A 357 3.60 17.04 11.32
N ASP A 358 2.80 16.12 11.86
CA ASP A 358 1.40 16.00 11.48
C ASP A 358 0.57 17.21 11.93
N LEU A 359 -0.38 17.61 11.08
CA LEU A 359 -1.50 18.47 11.48
C LEU A 359 -2.65 17.59 11.97
N PHE A 360 -3.30 17.99 13.06
CA PHE A 360 -4.29 17.15 13.71
C PHE A 360 -5.43 17.92 14.40
N LEU A 361 -6.58 17.26 14.50
CA LEU A 361 -7.81 17.83 15.05
C LEU A 361 -7.89 17.75 16.58
N THR A 362 -7.50 16.62 17.18
CA THR A 362 -7.58 16.41 18.63
C THR A 362 -6.22 16.21 19.28
N ASP A 363 -6.05 16.77 20.47
CA ASP A 363 -4.84 16.61 21.29
C ASP A 363 -4.77 15.23 21.97
N ASP A 364 -5.83 14.40 21.85
CA ASP A 364 -5.82 13.02 22.31
C ASP A 364 -4.80 12.16 21.55
N SER A 365 -4.16 11.22 22.24
CA SER A 365 -3.25 10.24 21.62
C SER A 365 -4.02 9.19 20.83
N LYS A 366 -3.58 8.87 19.60
CA LYS A 366 -4.16 7.78 18.78
C LYS A 366 -4.17 6.42 19.50
N LYS A 367 -3.18 6.16 20.34
CA LYS A 367 -3.07 4.91 21.10
C LYS A 367 -3.93 5.01 22.35
N THR A 368 -4.90 4.12 22.46
CA THR A 368 -5.72 3.99 23.67
C THR A 368 -4.83 3.72 24.87
N SER A 369 -4.96 4.54 25.90
CA SER A 369 -4.46 4.19 27.22
C SER A 369 -5.53 3.35 27.96
N ASN A 370 -5.12 2.63 29.00
CA ASN A 370 -6.08 2.01 29.93
C ASN A 370 -6.73 3.04 30.87
N ASN A 371 -6.42 4.33 30.70
CA ASN A 371 -6.96 5.41 31.50
C ASN A 371 -8.26 5.93 30.85
N TRP A 372 -9.37 5.76 31.56
CA TRP A 372 -10.69 6.22 31.13
C TRP A 372 -11.02 7.50 31.87
N GLN A 373 -11.18 8.59 31.14
CA GLN A 373 -11.24 9.95 31.67
C GLN A 373 -12.63 10.55 31.46
N ILE A 374 -12.95 11.63 32.18
CA ILE A 374 -14.21 12.36 32.00
C ILE A 374 -14.16 13.05 30.62
N PRO A 375 -15.16 12.87 29.75
CA PRO A 375 -15.23 13.59 28.49
C PRO A 375 -15.31 15.11 28.69
N VAL A 376 -14.65 15.86 27.82
CA VAL A 376 -14.64 17.32 27.82
C VAL A 376 -15.43 17.81 26.62
N TYR A 377 -16.55 18.50 26.87
CA TYR A 377 -17.47 18.98 25.83
C TYR A 377 -17.38 20.50 25.57
N THR A 378 -16.75 21.25 26.48
CA THR A 378 -16.66 22.72 26.43
C THR A 378 -15.25 23.19 26.08
N GLU A 379 -15.15 24.42 25.57
CA GLU A 379 -13.87 25.14 25.56
C GLU A 379 -13.45 25.40 27.00
N GLU A 380 -12.22 25.02 27.37
CA GLU A 380 -11.62 25.58 28.56
C GLU A 380 -11.50 27.08 28.31
N LYS A 381 -12.02 27.90 29.22
CA LYS A 381 -11.77 29.34 29.16
C LYS A 381 -10.26 29.51 29.28
N GLU A 382 -9.62 30.05 28.25
CA GLU A 382 -8.25 30.55 28.37
C GLU A 382 -8.26 31.55 29.54
N ASN A 383 -7.54 31.22 30.62
CA ASN A 383 -7.29 32.12 31.74
C ASN A 383 -6.18 33.11 31.36
#